data_AF-A0A973BJP4-F1
#
_entry.id   AF-A0A973BJP4-F1
#
_cell.length_a   1.000
_cell.length_b   1.000
_cell.length_c   1.000
_cell.angle_alpha   90.00
_cell.angle_beta   90.00
_cell.angle_gamma   90.00
#
_symmetry.space_group_name_H-M   'P 1'
#
loop_
_entity.id
_entity.type
_entity.pdbx_description
1 polymer ?
#
loop_
_entity_poly.entity_id
_entity_poly.type
_entity_poly.pdbx_seq_one_letter_code
_entity_poly.pdbx_strand_id
1 'polypeptide(L)'
;MENTKFDSEIQTLSKFVHMYCQGNKHKNRFSREVELDYKNKSYFYNLNLCEDCYKTISYSFVKLQKCPHEIKPRCRHCSKPCYNTLKWNELSTIMRYSGIRLGLTKLKNKVRNFFSS
;
A
#
# COMPACT_ATOMS: atom_id res chain seq x y z
N MET A 1 -2.88 -12.39 -8.97
CA MET A 1 -3.20 -12.83 -7.59
C MET A 1 -4.69 -13.07 -7.39
N GLU A 2 -5.07 -13.71 -6.29
CA GLU A 2 -6.48 -13.89 -5.87
C GLU A 2 -7.17 -12.56 -5.53
N ASN A 3 -8.49 -12.51 -5.67
CA ASN A 3 -9.31 -11.32 -5.39
C ASN A 3 -9.25 -10.86 -3.94
N THR A 4 -9.22 -11.81 -2.99
CA THR A 4 -9.04 -11.56 -1.55
C THR A 4 -7.68 -10.93 -1.27
N LYS A 5 -6.63 -11.44 -1.91
CA LYS A 5 -5.27 -10.90 -1.74
C LYS A 5 -5.16 -9.50 -2.33
N PHE A 6 -5.72 -9.27 -3.52
CA PHE A 6 -5.77 -7.95 -4.14
C PHE A 6 -6.45 -6.93 -3.23
N ASP A 7 -7.66 -7.22 -2.75
CA ASP A 7 -8.42 -6.36 -1.84
C ASP A 7 -7.62 -6.04 -0.56
N SER A 8 -6.99 -7.05 0.05
CA SER A 8 -6.16 -6.84 1.25
C SER A 8 -4.97 -5.91 1.02
N GLU A 9 -4.34 -5.96 -0.16
CA GLU A 9 -3.22 -5.09 -0.54
C GLU A 9 -3.71 -3.65 -0.74
N ILE A 10 -4.86 -3.47 -1.40
CA ILE A 10 -5.50 -2.16 -1.60
C ILE A 10 -5.89 -1.54 -0.26
N GLN A 11 -6.56 -2.28 0.63
CA GLN A 11 -6.95 -1.81 1.95
C GLN A 11 -5.73 -1.41 2.80
N THR A 12 -4.69 -2.24 2.80
CA THR A 12 -3.44 -1.95 3.51
C THR A 12 -2.83 -0.66 2.99
N LEU A 13 -2.74 -0.52 1.67
CA LEU A 13 -2.16 0.65 1.04
C LEU A 13 -2.97 1.91 1.36
N SER A 14 -4.29 1.86 1.20
CA SER A 14 -5.21 2.96 1.56
C SER A 14 -5.01 3.38 3.00
N LYS A 15 -4.98 2.44 3.95
CA LYS A 15 -4.74 2.75 5.37
C LYS A 15 -3.37 3.42 5.58
N PHE A 16 -2.33 2.91 4.94
CA PHE A 16 -0.97 3.40 5.13
C PHE A 16 -0.78 4.81 4.55
N VAL A 17 -1.34 5.08 3.38
CA VAL A 17 -1.26 6.40 2.74
C VAL A 17 -2.08 7.43 3.53
N HIS A 18 -3.26 7.06 4.05
CA HIS A 18 -4.04 7.94 4.93
C HIS A 18 -3.27 8.32 6.19
N MET A 19 -2.75 7.33 6.92
CA MET A 19 -1.98 7.59 8.14
C MET A 19 -0.76 8.47 7.86
N TYR A 20 -0.08 8.25 6.73
CA TYR A 20 1.05 9.09 6.33
C TYR A 20 0.60 10.53 6.02
N CYS A 21 -0.41 10.70 5.18
CA CYS A 21 -0.92 12.02 4.79
C CYS A 21 -1.42 12.81 6.00
N GLN A 22 -2.13 12.15 6.91
CA GLN A 22 -2.67 12.76 8.12
C GLN A 22 -1.57 13.07 9.13
N GLY A 23 -0.72 12.10 9.42
CA GLY A 23 0.31 12.23 10.45
C GLY A 23 1.45 13.18 10.09
N ASN A 24 1.68 13.45 8.79
CA ASN A 24 2.59 14.52 8.32
C ASN A 24 1.88 15.87 8.12
N LYS A 25 0.61 15.99 8.53
CA LYS A 25 -0.17 17.24 8.47
C LYS A 25 -0.22 17.89 7.08
N HIS A 26 -0.26 17.08 6.02
CA HIS A 26 -0.43 17.59 4.67
C HIS A 26 -1.77 18.34 4.56
N LYS A 27 -1.73 19.51 3.92
CA LYS A 27 -2.88 20.41 3.73
C LYS A 27 -3.67 20.05 2.47
N ASN A 28 -4.82 20.69 2.28
CA ASN A 28 -5.66 20.58 1.08
C ASN A 28 -6.04 19.13 0.74
N ARG A 29 -6.44 18.37 1.76
CA ARG A 29 -6.96 17.01 1.56
C ARG A 29 -8.38 17.08 1.00
N PHE A 30 -8.68 16.19 0.07
CA PHE A 30 -10.01 16.05 -0.51
C PHE A 30 -10.46 14.60 -0.40
N SER A 31 -11.78 14.41 -0.31
CA SER A 31 -12.38 13.08 -0.35
C SER A 31 -12.72 12.72 -1.79
N ARG A 32 -12.40 11.49 -2.19
CA ARG A 32 -12.73 10.93 -3.51
C ARG A 32 -13.06 9.45 -3.35
N GLU A 33 -14.17 9.03 -3.94
CA GLU A 33 -14.46 7.62 -4.12
C GLU A 33 -13.71 7.09 -5.36
N VAL A 34 -13.08 5.94 -5.20
CA VAL A 34 -12.34 5.26 -6.27
C VAL A 34 -12.95 3.88 -6.47
N GLU A 35 -13.41 3.64 -7.69
CA GLU A 35 -13.80 2.33 -8.18
C GLU A 35 -12.58 1.63 -8.79
N LEU A 36 -12.36 0.38 -8.40
CA LEU A 36 -11.31 -0.48 -8.94
C LEU A 36 -11.91 -1.79 -9.40
N ASP A 37 -11.77 -2.08 -10.69
CA ASP A 37 -12.11 -3.39 -11.24
C ASP A 37 -10.91 -4.34 -11.19
N TYR A 38 -11.16 -5.57 -10.73
CA TYR A 38 -10.16 -6.64 -10.74
C TYR A 38 -10.83 -8.02 -10.81
N LYS A 39 -10.46 -8.81 -11.83
CA LYS A 39 -10.96 -10.16 -12.12
C LYS A 39 -12.48 -10.32 -11.86
N ASN A 40 -13.28 -9.58 -12.63
CA ASN A 40 -14.74 -9.64 -12.63
C ASN A 40 -15.40 -9.18 -11.31
N LYS A 41 -14.70 -8.40 -10.50
CA LYS A 41 -15.25 -7.79 -9.28
C LYS A 41 -14.85 -6.32 -9.22
N SER A 42 -15.80 -5.48 -8.84
CA SER A 42 -15.60 -4.06 -8.58
C SER A 42 -15.46 -3.83 -7.08
N TYR A 43 -14.57 -2.91 -6.73
CA TYR A 43 -14.25 -2.53 -5.35
C TYR A 43 -14.32 -1.02 -5.22
N PHE A 44 -14.92 -0.53 -4.13
CA PHE A 44 -15.11 0.90 -3.90
C PHE A 44 -14.36 1.32 -2.64
N TYR A 45 -13.50 2.33 -2.76
CA TYR A 45 -12.72 2.86 -1.65
C TYR A 45 -12.83 4.37 -1.58
N ASN A 46 -13.12 4.88 -0.38
CA ASN A 46 -13.12 6.31 -0.11
C ASN A 46 -11.73 6.74 0.37
N LEU A 47 -11.12 7.70 -0.35
CA LEU A 47 -9.80 8.25 -0.07
C LEU A 47 -9.92 9.73 0.32
N ASN A 48 -9.40 10.09 1.49
CA ASN A 48 -9.24 11.46 1.97
C ASN A 48 -7.75 11.82 2.09
N LEU A 49 -7.17 12.31 0.99
CA LEU A 49 -5.73 12.50 0.81
C LEU A 49 -5.44 13.88 0.20
N CYS A 50 -4.21 14.39 0.38
CA CYS A 50 -3.72 15.48 -0.45
C CYS A 50 -3.40 14.98 -1.87
N GLU A 51 -3.26 15.91 -2.82
CA GLU A 51 -3.03 15.59 -4.24
C GLU A 51 -1.82 14.67 -4.47
N ASP A 52 -0.69 14.92 -3.79
CA ASP A 52 0.52 14.11 -3.99
C ASP A 52 0.37 12.69 -3.44
N CYS A 53 -0.29 12.54 -2.29
CA CYS A 53 -0.60 11.23 -1.72
C CYS A 53 -1.59 10.48 -2.60
N TYR A 54 -2.59 11.17 -3.15
CA TYR A 54 -3.55 10.62 -4.11
C TYR A 54 -2.85 10.13 -5.38
N LYS A 55 -1.97 10.94 -6.00
CA LYS A 55 -1.17 10.52 -7.17
C LYS A 55 -0.33 9.27 -6.90
N THR A 56 0.27 9.20 -5.72
CA THR A 56 1.11 8.06 -5.31
C THR A 56 0.30 6.77 -5.17
N ILE A 57 -0.85 6.83 -4.49
CA ILE A 57 -1.70 5.65 -4.31
C ILE A 57 -2.38 5.21 -5.61
N SER A 58 -2.84 6.14 -6.45
CA SER A 58 -3.44 5.81 -7.75
C SER A 58 -2.44 5.07 -8.66
N TYR A 59 -1.18 5.52 -8.70
CA TYR A 59 -0.12 4.80 -9.43
C TYR A 59 0.06 3.38 -8.87
N SER A 60 0.05 3.23 -7.54
CA SER A 60 0.19 1.93 -6.88
C SER A 60 -0.94 0.97 -7.24
N PHE A 61 -2.19 1.45 -7.26
CA PHE A 61 -3.37 0.66 -7.62
C PHE A 61 -3.25 0.08 -9.02
N VAL A 62 -2.84 0.89 -9.99
CA VAL A 62 -2.59 0.44 -11.37
C VAL A 62 -1.55 -0.68 -11.42
N LYS A 63 -0.49 -0.61 -10.59
CA LYS A 63 0.53 -1.67 -10.52
C LYS A 63 0.02 -2.95 -9.85
N LEU A 64 -0.88 -2.86 -8.89
CA LEU A 64 -1.50 -4.02 -8.27
C LEU A 64 -2.46 -4.71 -9.24
N GLN A 65 -3.29 -3.95 -9.96
CA GLN A 65 -4.21 -4.48 -10.97
C GLN A 65 -3.46 -5.21 -12.10
N LYS A 66 -2.32 -4.68 -12.52
CA LYS A 66 -1.49 -5.25 -13.59
C LYS A 66 -0.42 -6.24 -13.10
N CYS A 67 -0.45 -6.64 -11.83
CA CYS A 67 0.58 -7.53 -11.29
C CYS A 67 0.48 -8.92 -11.93
N PRO A 68 1.52 -9.41 -12.63
CA PRO A 68 1.45 -10.67 -13.39
C PRO A 68 1.56 -11.91 -12.50
N HIS A 69 1.88 -11.74 -11.22
CA HIS A 69 2.09 -12.85 -10.31
C HIS A 69 0.77 -13.40 -9.80
N GLU A 70 0.60 -14.72 -9.89
CA GLU A 70 -0.46 -15.44 -9.20
C GLU A 70 -0.23 -15.42 -7.69
N ILE A 71 0.91 -15.93 -7.24
CA ILE A 71 1.39 -15.74 -5.87
C ILE A 71 2.29 -14.51 -5.83
N LYS A 72 1.77 -13.40 -5.32
CA LYS A 72 2.49 -12.11 -5.30
C LYS A 72 3.62 -12.13 -4.26
N PRO A 73 4.90 -11.96 -4.67
CA PRO A 73 5.98 -11.73 -3.71
C PRO A 73 5.88 -10.31 -3.12
N ARG A 74 6.57 -10.08 -2.00
CA ARG A 74 6.78 -8.70 -1.53
C ARG A 74 7.48 -7.91 -2.64
N CYS A 75 6.99 -6.71 -2.95
CA CYS A 75 7.50 -5.93 -4.08
C CYS A 75 9.02 -5.71 -4.04
N ARG A 76 9.61 -5.57 -2.83
CA ARG A 76 11.06 -5.40 -2.64
C ARG A 76 11.88 -6.61 -3.08
N HIS A 77 11.29 -7.80 -3.11
CA HIS A 77 11.93 -9.05 -3.52
C HIS A 77 11.29 -9.61 -4.80
N CYS A 78 10.61 -8.77 -5.58
CA CYS A 78 9.98 -9.18 -6.82
C CYS A 78 11.04 -9.40 -7.90
N SER A 79 11.00 -10.56 -8.57
CA SER A 79 11.89 -10.87 -9.69
C SER A 79 11.60 -10.04 -10.95
N LYS A 80 10.40 -9.46 -11.05
CA LYS A 80 9.96 -8.57 -12.14
C LYS A 80 9.46 -7.23 -11.57
N PRO A 81 10.36 -6.31 -11.13
CA PRO A 81 9.94 -5.05 -10.55
C PRO A 81 9.20 -4.19 -11.58
N CYS A 82 8.02 -3.68 -11.22
CA CYS A 82 7.14 -2.92 -12.11
C CYS A 82 6.99 -1.44 -11.71
N TYR A 83 7.71 -1.03 -10.66
CA TYR A 83 7.60 0.29 -10.03
C TYR A 83 8.75 1.18 -10.51
N ASN A 84 8.44 2.41 -10.96
CA ASN A 84 9.47 3.40 -11.27
C ASN A 84 10.20 3.82 -9.99
N THR A 85 11.51 4.08 -10.09
CA THR A 85 12.38 4.41 -8.95
C THR A 85 11.89 5.61 -8.12
N LEU A 86 11.44 6.69 -8.76
CA LEU A 86 10.93 7.87 -8.03
C LEU A 86 9.67 7.53 -7.24
N LYS A 87 8.70 6.90 -7.90
CA LYS A 87 7.47 6.43 -7.25
C LYS A 87 7.75 5.40 -6.17
N TRP A 88 8.75 4.56 -6.35
CA TRP A 88 9.15 3.55 -5.38
C TRP A 88 9.67 4.22 -4.11
N ASN A 89 10.50 5.27 -4.24
CA ASN A 89 11.04 6.00 -3.11
C ASN A 89 9.94 6.70 -2.31
N GLU A 90 9.00 7.36 -2.99
CA GLU A 90 7.80 7.96 -2.38
C GLU A 90 7.01 6.91 -1.59
N LEU A 91 6.59 5.82 -2.26
CA LEU A 91 5.80 4.78 -1.63
C LEU A 91 6.55 4.08 -0.49
N SER A 92 7.85 3.79 -0.64
CA SER A 92 8.64 3.14 0.41
C SER A 92 8.70 3.97 1.68
N THR A 93 8.70 5.30 1.55
CA THR A 93 8.70 6.23 2.68
C THR A 93 7.36 6.19 3.41
N ILE A 94 6.25 6.19 2.67
CA ILE A 94 4.91 5.97 3.22
C ILE A 94 4.83 4.63 3.95
N MET A 95 5.27 3.55 3.30
CA MET A 95 5.20 2.20 3.86
C MET A 95 6.01 2.06 5.16
N ARG A 96 7.22 2.64 5.18
CA ARG A 96 8.10 2.65 6.36
C ARG A 96 7.48 3.45 7.52
N TYR A 97 7.03 4.67 7.25
CA TYR A 97 6.40 5.54 8.23
C TYR A 97 5.21 4.84 8.91
N SER A 98 4.30 4.32 8.09
CA SER A 98 3.06 3.71 8.55
C SER A 98 3.29 2.37 9.25
N GLY A 99 4.21 1.54 8.74
CA GLY A 99 4.56 0.27 9.37
C GLY A 99 5.18 0.42 10.76
N ILE A 100 6.02 1.45 10.97
CA ILE A 100 6.59 1.75 12.29
C ILE A 100 5.51 2.16 13.28
N ARG A 101 4.57 3.03 12.87
CA ARG A 101 3.50 3.53 13.75
C ARG A 101 2.45 2.49 14.10
N LEU A 102 2.22 1.53 13.21
CA LEU A 102 1.39 0.35 13.49
C LEU A 102 2.13 -0.71 14.34
N GLY A 103 3.40 -0.47 14.74
CA GLY A 103 4.16 -1.40 15.56
C GLY A 103 4.56 -2.69 14.85
N LEU A 104 4.42 -2.77 13.52
CA LEU A 104 4.73 -3.98 12.75
C LEU A 104 6.22 -4.35 12.81
N THR A 105 7.09 -3.35 13.03
CA THR A 105 8.52 -3.58 13.25
C THR A 105 8.81 -4.21 14.61
N LYS A 106 8.08 -3.82 15.66
CA LYS A 106 8.23 -4.36 17.02
C LYS A 106 7.66 -5.77 17.13
N LEU A 107 6.51 -6.02 16.51
CA LEU A 107 5.87 -7.34 16.50
C LEU A 107 6.77 -8.39 15.82
N LYS A 108 7.41 -8.04 14.69
CA LYS A 108 8.37 -8.93 14.01
C LYS A 108 9.53 -9.33 14.92
N ASN A 109 10.08 -8.39 15.70
CA ASN A 109 11.19 -8.68 16.60
C ASN A 109 10.76 -9.56 17.79
N LYS A 110 9.57 -9.32 18.35
CA LYS A 110 9.02 -10.12 19.46
C LYS A 110 8.70 -11.56 19.02
N VAL A 111 8.10 -11.73 17.84
CA VAL A 111 7.83 -13.05 17.24
C VAL A 111 9.13 -13.79 16.95
N ARG A 112 10.12 -13.15 16.33
CA ARG A 112 11.43 -13.78 16.07
C ARG A 112 12.07 -14.29 17.36
N ASN A 113 12.06 -13.48 18.42
CA ASN A 113 12.67 -13.85 19.70
C ASN A 113 11.92 -15.00 20.40
N PHE A 114 10.60 -15.12 20.19
CA PHE A 114 9.78 -16.19 20.77
C PHE A 114 9.98 -17.54 20.08
N PHE A 115 10.21 -17.57 18.77
CA PHE A 115 10.47 -18.80 17.99
C PHE A 115 11.97 -19.13 17.83
N SER A 116 12.84 -18.39 18.51
CA SER A 116 14.29 -18.68 18.59
C SER A 116 14.69 -19.20 19.98
N SER A 117 13.71 -19.71 20.74
CA SER A 117 13.86 -20.37 22.04
C SER A 117 13.32 -21.79 21.95
#